data_AF-A0A973VWQ1-F1
#
_entry.id   AF-A0A973VWQ1-F1
#
_cell.length_a   1.000
_cell.length_b   1.000
_cell.length_c   1.000
_cell.angle_alpha   90.00
_cell.angle_beta   90.00
_cell.angle_gamma   90.00
#
_symmetry.space_group_name_H-M   'P 1'
#
loop_
_entity.id
_entity.type
_entity.pdbx_description
1 polymer ?
#
loop_
_entity_poly.entity_id
_entity_poly.type
_entity_poly.pdbx_seq_one_letter_code
_entity_poly.pdbx_strand_id
1 'polypeptide(L)'
;MRRNEKDVPEHLEPAGLTLRRNPGVTLIWTTLRYTIFKDGHGGALFNVGDPERVEFFAEGRAATRAEVIASIDSGLPVLREMAERDGPDAVAELQTMYGKAMELVPA
;
A
#
# COMPACT_ATOMS: atom_id res chain seq x y z
N MET A 1 -3.44 0.48 -28.01
CA MET A 1 -3.98 1.54 -27.13
C MET A 1 -2.86 2.54 -26.85
N ARG A 2 -3.02 3.81 -27.21
CA ARG A 2 -2.01 4.87 -26.95
C ARG A 2 -2.40 5.57 -25.65
N ARG A 3 -1.46 5.76 -24.72
CA ARG A 3 -1.69 6.51 -23.48
C ARG A 3 -2.14 7.93 -23.84
N ASN A 4 -3.22 8.41 -23.20
CA ASN A 4 -3.65 9.81 -23.33
C ASN A 4 -2.72 10.68 -22.47
N GLU A 5 -2.07 11.66 -23.09
CA GLU A 5 -1.18 12.62 -22.42
C GLU A 5 -1.81 14.00 -22.24
N LYS A 6 -3.04 14.20 -22.76
CA LYS A 6 -3.76 15.45 -22.58
C LYS A 6 -4.11 15.64 -21.10
N ASP A 7 -3.86 16.86 -20.59
CA ASP A 7 -4.14 17.28 -19.21
C ASP A 7 -3.37 16.48 -18.13
N VAL A 8 -2.29 15.79 -18.51
CA VAL A 8 -1.36 15.21 -17.53
C VAL A 8 -0.54 16.36 -16.94
N PRO A 9 -0.62 16.64 -15.62
CA PRO A 9 0.19 17.66 -14.99
C PRO A 9 1.67 17.30 -15.15
N GLU A 10 2.52 18.27 -15.51
CA GLU A 10 3.95 18.01 -15.70
C GLU A 10 4.60 17.48 -14.42
N HIS A 11 4.30 18.08 -13.28
CA HIS A 11 4.88 17.76 -11.97
C HIS A 11 3.80 17.90 -10.90
N LEU A 12 3.38 16.78 -10.31
CA LEU A 12 2.49 16.77 -9.15
C LEU A 12 3.09 15.84 -8.11
N GLU A 13 3.37 16.37 -6.92
CA GLU A 13 3.62 15.53 -5.75
C GLU A 13 2.25 15.10 -5.21
N PRO A 14 1.88 13.81 -5.30
CA PRO A 14 0.58 13.34 -4.83
C PRO A 14 0.49 13.44 -3.31
N ALA A 15 -0.74 13.52 -2.81
CA ALA A 15 -1.04 13.44 -1.38
C ALA A 15 -0.45 12.16 -0.75
N GLY A 16 -0.03 12.26 0.50
CA GLY A 16 0.51 11.14 1.28
C GLY A 16 2.00 10.85 1.05
N LEU A 17 2.46 9.72 1.58
CA LEU A 17 3.86 9.31 1.55
C LEU A 17 4.02 8.06 0.69
N THR A 18 4.77 8.18 -0.41
CA THR A 18 5.02 7.07 -1.33
C THR A 18 6.29 6.31 -0.96
N LEU A 19 6.18 5.01 -0.73
CA LEU A 19 7.33 4.12 -0.61
C LEU A 19 7.87 3.80 -2.02
N ARG A 20 8.87 4.55 -2.49
CA ARG A 20 9.42 4.45 -3.87
C ARG A 20 10.30 3.20 -4.07
N ARG A 21 9.67 2.02 -4.15
CA ARG A 21 10.34 0.73 -4.41
C ARG A 21 9.48 -0.19 -5.28
N ASN A 22 10.12 -1.15 -5.93
CA ASN A 22 9.45 -2.25 -6.63
C ASN A 22 9.96 -3.60 -6.10
N PRO A 23 9.21 -4.28 -5.23
CA PRO A 23 9.63 -5.54 -4.62
C PRO A 23 9.31 -6.79 -5.45
N GLY A 24 8.79 -6.65 -6.67
CA GLY A 24 8.46 -7.78 -7.55
C GLY A 24 7.11 -8.45 -7.28
N VAL A 25 6.34 -7.97 -6.29
CA VAL A 25 4.97 -8.43 -6.00
C VAL A 25 3.98 -7.29 -6.20
N THR A 26 2.88 -7.57 -6.89
CA THR A 26 1.71 -6.70 -7.02
C THR A 26 0.52 -7.31 -6.29
N LEU A 27 -0.14 -6.52 -5.43
CA LEU A 27 -1.42 -6.85 -4.82
C LEU A 27 -2.56 -6.16 -5.58
N ILE A 28 -3.55 -6.93 -6.02
CA ILE A 28 -4.84 -6.42 -6.49
C ILE A 28 -5.80 -6.41 -5.29
N TRP A 29 -6.22 -5.21 -4.89
CA TRP A 29 -7.20 -4.99 -3.83
C TRP A 29 -8.57 -4.67 -4.44
N THR A 30 -9.54 -5.57 -4.27
CA THR A 30 -10.92 -5.33 -4.74
C THR A 30 -11.81 -4.96 -3.56
N THR A 31 -12.43 -3.80 -3.60
CA THR A 31 -13.41 -3.33 -2.61
C THR A 31 -14.63 -2.70 -3.30
N LEU A 32 -15.80 -2.80 -2.68
CA LEU A 32 -17.03 -2.16 -3.16
C LEU A 32 -17.26 -0.76 -2.56
N ARG A 33 -16.50 -0.40 -1.52
CA ARG A 33 -16.70 0.84 -0.78
C ARG A 33 -15.36 1.48 -0.47
N TYR A 34 -15.29 2.78 -0.67
CA TYR A 34 -14.17 3.60 -0.23
C TYR A 34 -14.70 4.93 0.29
N THR A 35 -13.91 5.57 1.15
CA THR A 35 -14.16 6.94 1.60
C THR A 35 -12.98 7.82 1.23
N ILE A 36 -13.24 9.11 1.03
CA ILE A 36 -12.23 10.11 0.72
C ILE A 36 -12.03 10.97 1.97
N PHE A 37 -10.78 11.21 2.35
CA PHE A 37 -10.45 12.12 3.43
C PHE A 37 -9.33 13.09 2.99
N LYS A 38 -9.31 14.28 3.61
CA LYS A 38 -8.25 15.27 3.34
C LYS A 38 -7.00 14.89 4.12
N ASP A 39 -5.83 15.04 3.52
CA ASP A 39 -4.54 14.70 4.13
C ASP A 39 -4.01 15.77 5.11
N GLY A 40 -4.73 16.89 5.27
CA GLY A 40 -4.30 18.03 6.08
C GLY A 40 -3.33 18.99 5.39
N HIS A 41 -2.85 18.67 4.18
CA HIS A 41 -1.88 19.42 3.39
C HIS A 41 -2.45 19.92 2.05
N GLY A 42 -3.77 19.84 1.86
CA GLY A 42 -4.46 20.27 0.66
C GLY A 42 -4.69 19.16 -0.37
N GLY A 43 -4.24 17.94 -0.07
CA GLY A 43 -4.48 16.74 -0.85
C GLY A 43 -5.66 15.89 -0.33
N ALA A 44 -6.00 14.85 -1.09
CA ALA A 44 -7.02 13.87 -0.73
C ALA A 44 -6.45 12.45 -0.81
N LEU A 45 -6.77 11.64 0.18
CA LEU A 45 -6.42 10.23 0.25
C LEU A 45 -7.69 9.37 0.29
N PHE A 46 -7.54 8.11 -0.12
CA PHE A 46 -8.62 7.14 -0.16
C PHE A 46 -8.42 6.12 0.96
N ASN A 47 -9.43 5.96 1.80
CA ASN A 47 -9.53 4.79 2.66
C ASN A 47 -10.35 3.73 1.92
N VAL A 48 -9.70 2.62 1.56
CA VAL A 48 -10.28 1.53 0.76
C VAL A 48 -10.92 0.41 1.60
N GLY A 49 -10.97 0.59 2.93
CA GLY A 49 -11.59 -0.36 3.86
C GLY A 49 -10.93 -1.74 3.83
N ASP A 50 -11.68 -2.78 4.20
CA ASP A 50 -11.31 -4.19 4.03
C ASP A 50 -11.61 -4.67 2.59
N PRO A 51 -10.87 -5.67 2.05
CA PRO A 51 -11.07 -6.15 0.70
C PRO A 51 -12.19 -7.18 0.64
N GLU A 52 -12.96 -7.17 -0.45
CA GLU A 52 -13.83 -8.31 -0.83
C GLU A 52 -12.99 -9.46 -1.42
N ARG A 53 -11.87 -9.11 -2.07
CA ARG A 53 -10.94 -10.07 -2.66
C ARG A 53 -9.54 -9.46 -2.76
N VAL A 54 -8.55 -10.28 -2.45
CA VAL A 54 -7.13 -10.00 -2.67
C VAL A 54 -6.54 -11.02 -3.64
N GLU A 55 -5.65 -10.55 -4.51
CA GLU A 55 -4.86 -11.41 -5.39
C GLU A 55 -3.43 -10.91 -5.45
N PHE A 56 -2.47 -11.82 -5.32
CA PHE A 56 -1.05 -11.48 -5.39
C PHE A 56 -0.44 -12.06 -6.66
N PHE A 57 0.31 -11.24 -7.37
CA PHE A 57 1.02 -11.64 -8.58
C PHE A 57 2.51 -11.30 -8.50
N ALA A 58 3.33 -12.18 -9.03
CA ALA A 58 4.76 -11.99 -9.24
C ALA A 58 5.10 -12.55 -10.63
N GLU A 59 5.85 -11.81 -11.43
CA GLU A 59 6.36 -12.28 -12.73
C GLU A 59 5.30 -12.87 -13.68
N GLY A 60 4.08 -12.33 -13.67
CA GLY A 60 2.98 -12.79 -14.54
C GLY A 60 2.24 -14.05 -14.07
N ARG A 61 2.52 -14.54 -12.86
CA ARG A 61 1.82 -15.67 -12.21
C ARG A 61 1.33 -15.28 -10.81
N ALA A 62 0.54 -16.14 -10.18
CA ALA A 62 0.24 -16.00 -8.77
C ALA A 62 1.55 -15.99 -7.95
N ALA A 63 1.66 -15.03 -7.02
CA ALA A 63 2.79 -14.95 -6.11
C ALA A 63 2.67 -16.06 -5.05
N THR A 64 3.81 -16.65 -4.71
CA THR A 64 3.90 -17.58 -3.59
C THR A 64 3.85 -16.83 -2.27
N ARG A 65 3.46 -17.52 -1.19
CA ARG A 65 3.53 -17.00 0.18
C ARG A 65 4.90 -16.38 0.50
N ALA A 66 5.99 -17.04 0.14
CA ALA A 66 7.35 -16.59 0.41
C ALA A 66 7.67 -15.27 -0.31
N GLU A 67 7.23 -15.10 -1.56
CA GLU A 67 7.43 -13.87 -2.33
C GLU A 67 6.63 -12.69 -1.72
N VAL A 68 5.39 -12.94 -1.30
CA VAL A 68 4.55 -11.93 -0.63
C VAL A 68 5.19 -11.49 0.68
N ILE A 69 5.63 -12.44 1.51
CA ILE A 69 6.31 -12.13 2.78
C ILE A 69 7.60 -11.36 2.53
N ALA A 70 8.44 -11.79 1.59
CA ALA A 70 9.67 -11.07 1.26
C ALA A 70 9.40 -9.63 0.79
N SER A 71 8.31 -9.41 0.05
CA SER A 71 7.86 -8.08 -0.37
C SER A 71 7.43 -7.20 0.82
N ILE A 72 6.73 -7.77 1.80
CA ILE A 72 6.33 -7.04 3.02
C ILE A 72 7.55 -6.75 3.89
N ASP A 73 8.36 -7.77 4.19
CA ASP A 73 9.50 -7.68 5.10
C ASP A 73 10.56 -6.68 4.61
N SER A 74 10.78 -6.58 3.30
CA SER A 74 11.73 -5.59 2.77
C SER A 74 11.19 -4.16 2.72
N GLY A 75 9.92 -3.93 3.04
CA GLY A 75 9.32 -2.59 3.20
C GLY A 75 9.09 -2.18 4.64
N LEU A 76 8.88 -3.15 5.53
CA LEU A 76 8.52 -2.93 6.93
C LEU A 76 9.52 -2.07 7.71
N PRO A 77 10.86 -2.18 7.52
CA PRO A 77 11.82 -1.32 8.21
C PRO A 77 11.57 0.18 7.98
N VAL A 78 11.27 0.59 6.74
CA VAL A 78 11.00 1.99 6.42
C VAL A 78 9.72 2.48 7.09
N LEU A 79 8.65 1.67 7.07
CA LEU A 79 7.39 2.00 7.74
C LEU A 79 7.59 2.10 9.26
N ARG A 80 8.43 1.24 9.83
CA ARG A 80 8.78 1.24 11.25
C ARG A 80 9.54 2.51 11.64
N GLU A 81 10.56 2.90 10.88
CA GLU A 81 11.28 4.15 11.11
C GLU A 81 10.35 5.38 11.07
N MET A 82 9.37 5.38 10.17
CA MET A 82 8.36 6.45 10.09
C MET A 82 7.46 6.45 11.34
N ALA A 83 6.91 5.29 11.71
CA ALA A 83 6.07 5.16 12.90
C ALA A 83 6.81 5.54 14.19
N GLU A 84 8.10 5.16 14.32
CA GLU A 84 8.93 5.53 15.47
C GLU A 84 9.14 7.04 15.59
N ARG A 85 9.18 7.78 14.47
CA ARG A 85 9.24 9.26 14.47
C ARG A 85 7.92 9.90 14.89
N ASP A 86 6.81 9.28 14.54
CA ASP A 86 5.45 9.78 14.85
C ASP A 86 5.04 9.46 16.30
N GLY A 87 5.62 8.41 16.90
CA GLY A 87 5.49 8.10 18.32
C GLY A 87 4.92 6.70 18.62
N PRO A 88 4.73 6.37 19.91
CA PRO A 88 4.37 5.02 20.35
C PRO A 88 3.03 4.52 19.81
N ASP A 89 2.03 5.41 19.66
CA ASP A 89 0.71 5.04 19.11
C ASP A 89 0.80 4.64 17.64
N ALA A 90 1.63 5.33 16.84
CA ALA A 90 1.86 4.99 15.44
C ALA A 90 2.57 3.63 15.30
N VAL A 91 3.50 3.32 16.22
CA VAL A 91 4.16 2.00 16.26
C VAL A 91 3.16 0.89 16.58
N ALA A 92 2.24 1.12 17.53
CA ALA A 92 1.18 0.17 17.87
C ALA A 92 0.20 -0.05 16.70
N GLU A 93 -0.17 1.02 15.99
CA GLU A 93 -1.02 0.93 14.80
C GLU A 93 -0.32 0.14 13.69
N LEU A 94 0.97 0.39 13.43
CA LEU A 94 1.75 -0.38 12.45
C LEU A 94 1.73 -1.89 12.76
N GLN A 95 1.85 -2.28 14.04
CA GLN A 95 1.77 -3.70 14.43
C GLN A 95 0.39 -4.29 14.16
N THR A 96 -0.67 -3.52 14.43
CA THR A 96 -2.05 -3.93 14.14
C THR A 96 -2.27 -4.12 12.64
N MET A 97 -1.80 -3.17 11.83
CA MET A 97 -1.89 -3.26 10.36
C MET A 97 -1.06 -4.41 9.80
N TYR A 98 0.12 -4.68 10.36
CA TYR A 98 0.94 -5.83 9.98
C TYR A 98 0.21 -7.16 10.27
N GLY A 99 -0.41 -7.29 11.44
CA GLY A 99 -1.22 -8.46 11.78
C GLY A 99 -2.34 -8.71 10.76
N LYS A 100 -3.11 -7.67 10.43
CA LYS A 100 -4.15 -7.74 9.39
C LYS A 100 -3.58 -8.11 8.01
N ALA A 101 -2.44 -7.54 7.64
CA ALA A 101 -1.79 -7.88 6.38
C ALA A 101 -1.39 -9.37 6.32
N MET A 102 -0.94 -9.96 7.43
CA MET A 102 -0.60 -11.38 7.51
C MET A 102 -1.80 -12.31 7.33
N GLU A 103 -2.99 -11.90 7.76
CA GLU A 103 -4.24 -12.65 7.53
C GLU A 103 -4.61 -12.74 6.05
N LEU A 104 -4.14 -11.79 5.23
CA LEU A 104 -4.40 -11.74 3.79
C LEU A 104 -3.36 -12.51 2.96
N VAL A 105 -2.23 -12.91 3.56
CA VAL A 105 -1.17 -13.63 2.85
C VAL A 105 -1.68 -15.03 2.45
N PRO A 106 -1.45 -15.49 1.20
CA PRO A 106 -1.83 -16.84 0.79
C PRO A 106 -1.27 -17.92 1.73
N ALA A 107 -2.07 -18.96 1.95
CA ALA A 107 -1.70 -20.12 2.77
C ALA A 107 -0.45 -20.85 2.25
#